data_AF-A0A926N4T3-F1
#
_entry.id   AF-A0A926N4T3-F1
#
_cell.length_a   1.000
_cell.length_b   1.000
_cell.length_c   1.000
_cell.angle_alpha   90.00
_cell.angle_beta   90.00
_cell.angle_gamma   90.00
#
_symmetry.space_group_name_H-M   'P 1'
#
loop_
_entity.id
_entity.type
_entity.pdbx_description
1 polymer ?
#
loop_
_entity_poly.entity_id
_entity_poly.type
_entity_poly.pdbx_seq_one_letter_code
_entity_poly.pdbx_strand_id
1 'polypeptide(L)' 'MEFHKRTGLPLVTLKTAMSLDGKSARSTGDSKWVTNESSREDVHFMRHYNDTIMVGIGTVLKHRPKLTTRLPHGDGKD' A
#
# COMPACT_ATOMS: atom_id res chain seq x y z
N MET A 1 6.78 14.47 -11.85
CA MET A 1 7.93 15.39 -11.62
C MET A 1 7.50 16.84 -11.39
N GLU A 2 6.51 17.35 -12.11
CA GLU A 2 6.08 18.76 -12.02
C GLU A 2 5.57 19.21 -10.64
N PHE A 3 4.87 18.34 -9.89
CA PHE A 3 4.43 18.67 -8.53
C PHE A 3 5.61 19.00 -7.60
N HIS A 4 6.59 18.10 -7.53
CA HIS A 4 7.77 18.24 -6.68
C HIS A 4 8.60 19.49 -7.04
N LYS A 5 8.82 19.74 -8.33
CA LYS A 5 9.56 20.94 -8.78
C LYS A 5 8.91 22.25 -8.32
N ARG A 6 7.58 22.29 -8.23
CA ARG A 6 6.82 23.49 -7.84
C ARG A 6 6.71 23.68 -6.33
N THR A 7 6.59 22.60 -5.56
CA THR A 7 6.29 22.66 -4.12
C THR A 7 7.49 22.34 -3.23
N GLY A 8 8.52 21.70 -3.77
CA GLY A 8 9.60 21.09 -2.99
C GLY A 8 9.19 19.83 -2.22
N LEU A 9 7.94 19.37 -2.36
CA LEU A 9 7.39 18.23 -1.61
C LEU A 9 7.16 17.01 -2.52
N PRO A 10 7.27 15.78 -2.00
CA PRO A 10 6.92 14.59 -2.77
C PRO A 10 5.41 14.56 -3.07
N LEU A 11 5.03 13.97 -4.20
CA LEU A 11 3.64 13.65 -4.46
C LEU A 11 3.24 12.45 -3.60
N VAL A 12 2.18 12.57 -2.82
CA VAL A 12 1.75 11.54 -1.87
C VAL A 12 0.47 10.88 -2.36
N THR A 13 0.52 9.55 -2.52
CA THR A 13 -0.66 8.71 -2.77
C THR A 13 -1.03 7.99 -1.48
N LEU A 14 -2.26 8.21 -1.00
CA LEU A 14 -2.82 7.45 0.12
C LEU A 14 -3.60 6.24 -0.43
N LYS A 15 -3.24 5.04 0.02
CA LYS A 15 -3.96 3.79 -0.30
C LYS A 15 -4.56 3.17 0.95
N THR A 16 -5.80 2.71 0.85
CA THR A 16 -6.51 1.99 1.92
C THR A 16 -7.28 0.78 1.38
N ALA A 17 -7.61 -0.18 2.25
CA ALA A 17 -8.51 -1.30 1.96
C ALA A 17 -9.49 -1.41 3.13
N MET A 18 -10.79 -1.35 2.83
CA MET A 18 -11.85 -1.32 3.83
C MET A 18 -13.10 -2.02 3.31
N SER A 19 -13.96 -2.44 4.23
CA SER A 19 -15.33 -2.86 3.95
C SER A 19 -16.18 -1.66 3.50
N LEU A 20 -17.38 -1.95 2.98
CA LEU A 20 -18.32 -0.94 2.49
C LEU A 20 -18.73 0.09 3.57
N ASP A 21 -18.79 -0.33 4.83
CA ASP A 21 -19.05 0.53 5.99
C ASP A 21 -17.80 1.23 6.54
N GLY A 22 -16.69 1.22 5.78
CA GLY A 22 -15.49 2.00 6.06
C GLY A 22 -14.53 1.39 7.08
N LYS A 23 -14.65 0.11 7.41
CA LYS A 23 -13.79 -0.55 8.41
C LYS A 23 -12.61 -1.26 7.74
N SER A 24 -11.40 -1.04 8.25
CA SER A 24 -10.18 -1.72 7.78
C SER A 24 -9.83 -2.99 8.58
N ALA A 25 -10.52 -3.22 9.69
CA ALA A 25 -10.35 -4.37 10.57
C ALA A 25 -11.64 -4.62 11.38
N ARG A 26 -11.83 -5.86 11.84
CA ARG A 26 -12.81 -6.21 12.88
C ARG A 26 -12.39 -5.61 14.23
N SER A 27 -13.34 -5.53 15.17
CA SER A 27 -13.08 -5.10 16.56
C SER A 27 -12.05 -5.99 17.27
N THR A 28 -11.96 -7.26 16.89
CA THR A 28 -10.95 -8.22 17.35
C THR A 28 -9.55 -7.96 16.78
N GLY A 29 -9.41 -7.00 15.87
CA GLY A 29 -8.16 -6.69 15.19
C GLY A 29 -7.89 -7.52 13.94
N ASP A 30 -8.72 -8.49 13.58
CA ASP A 30 -8.56 -9.24 12.33
C ASP A 30 -8.81 -8.33 11.12
N SER A 31 -7.87 -8.32 10.18
CA SER A 31 -7.83 -7.40 9.04
C SER A 31 -7.27 -8.04 7.78
N LYS A 32 -7.11 -9.38 7.78
CA LYS A 32 -6.60 -10.07 6.59
C LYS A 32 -7.70 -10.18 5.54
N TRP A 33 -7.34 -9.82 4.31
CA TRP A 33 -8.12 -10.09 3.11
C TRP A 33 -9.52 -9.44 3.07
N VAL A 34 -9.60 -8.17 3.50
CA VAL A 34 -10.82 -7.35 3.33
C VAL A 34 -11.16 -7.16 1.84
N THR A 35 -10.15 -6.98 0.99
CA THR A 35 -10.28 -6.87 -0.48
C THR A 35 -9.82 -8.15 -1.16
N ASN A 36 -10.31 -8.41 -2.38
CA ASN A 36 -9.98 -9.59 -3.18
C ASN A 36 -8.51 -9.60 -3.69
N GLU A 37 -8.13 -10.63 -4.44
CA GLU A 37 -6.78 -10.81 -4.98
C GLU A 37 -6.39 -9.77 -6.02
N SER A 38 -7.25 -9.51 -7.01
CA SER A 38 -7.01 -8.50 -8.04
C SER A 38 -6.73 -7.12 -7.43
N SER A 39 -7.49 -6.69 -6.42
CA SER A 39 -7.21 -5.43 -5.70
C SER A 39 -5.85 -5.40 -5.00
N ARG A 40 -5.27 -6.55 -4.67
CA ARG A 40 -3.94 -6.64 -4.04
C ARG A 40 -2.83 -6.67 -5.09
N GLU A 41 -3.09 -7.22 -6.26
CA GLU A 41 -2.21 -7.11 -7.42
C GLU A 41 -2.06 -5.66 -7.88
N ASP A 42 -3.17 -4.90 -7.94
CA ASP A 42 -3.14 -3.48 -8.27
C ASP A 42 -2.21 -2.67 -7.35
N VAL A 43 -2.18 -3.02 -6.06
CA VAL A 43 -1.27 -2.38 -5.10
C VAL A 43 0.19 -2.69 -5.40
N HIS A 44 0.51 -3.85 -5.98
CA HIS A 44 1.86 -4.14 -6.43
C HIS A 44 2.29 -3.25 -7.60
N PHE A 45 1.38 -2.93 -8.52
CA PHE A 45 1.63 -1.93 -9.55
C PHE A 45 1.80 -0.53 -8.94
N MET A 46 0.95 -0.13 -7.97
CA MET A 46 1.13 1.15 -7.28
C MET A 46 2.51 1.26 -6.61
N ARG A 47 2.97 0.20 -5.95
CA ARG A 47 4.31 0.16 -5.36
C ARG A 47 5.42 0.33 -6.40
N HIS A 48 5.29 -0.30 -7.57
CA HIS A 48 6.25 -0.15 -8.66
C HIS A 48 6.34 1.29 -9.18
N TYR A 49 5.23 2.02 -9.21
CA TYR A 49 5.18 3.40 -9.71
C TYR A 49 5.59 4.45 -8.68
N ASN A 50 5.71 4.07 -7.40
CA ASN A 50 6.06 4.97 -6.32
C ASN A 50 7.50 4.73 -5.87
N ASP A 51 8.29 5.80 -5.76
CA ASP A 51 9.69 5.72 -5.34
C ASP A 51 9.87 5.22 -3.90
N THR A 52 8.84 5.30 -3.06
CA THR A 52 8.92 4.92 -1.64
C THR A 52 7.55 4.49 -1.11
N ILE A 53 7.59 3.54 -0.17
CA ILE A 53 6.42 3.05 0.57
C ILE A 53 6.57 3.41 2.04
N MET A 54 5.51 3.95 2.64
CA MET A 54 5.49 4.36 4.04
C MET A 54 4.36 3.68 4.81
N VAL A 55 4.66 3.25 6.03
CA VAL A 55 3.67 2.76 7.01
C VAL A 55 4.03 3.22 8.41
N GLY A 56 3.04 3.27 9.30
CA GLY A 56 3.30 3.46 10.73
C GLY A 56 3.83 2.19 11.41
N ILE A 57 4.52 2.34 12.55
CA ILE A 57 5.11 1.22 13.29
C ILE A 57 4.08 0.15 13.71
N GLY A 58 2.84 0.55 14.01
CA GLY A 58 1.76 -0.38 14.35
C GLY A 58 1.47 -1.39 13.23
N THR A 59 1.60 -0.99 11.96
CA THR A 59 1.46 -1.90 10.81
C THR A 59 2.57 -2.94 10.80
N VAL A 60 3.81 -2.53 11.09
CA VAL A 60 4.97 -3.45 11.13
C VAL A 60 4.80 -4.47 12.25
N LEU A 61 4.48 -4.00 13.47
CA LEU A 61 4.32 -4.86 14.64
C LEU A 61 3.18 -5.88 14.45
N LYS A 62 2.07 -5.45 13.84
CA LYS A 62 0.87 -6.29 13.67
C LYS A 62 0.96 -7.24 12.48
N HIS A 63 1.56 -6.81 11.36
CA HIS A 63 1.45 -7.53 10.09
C HIS A 63 2.78 -8.06 9.54
N ARG A 64 3.93 -7.62 10.08
CA ARG A 64 5.28 -7.97 9.59
C ARG A 64 5.38 -7.98 8.05
N PRO A 65 4.92 -6.91 7.36
CA PRO A 65 4.86 -6.91 5.91
C PRO A 65 6.27 -6.80 5.33
N LYS A 66 6.52 -7.47 4.19
CA LYS A 66 7.76 -7.25 3.42
C LYS A 66 7.80 -5.89 2.73
N LEU A 67 6.63 -5.30 2.47
CA LEU A 67 6.44 -4.04 1.73
C LEU A 67 7.07 -3.98 0.33
N THR A 68 7.52 -5.10 -0.24
CA THR A 68 8.08 -5.14 -1.60
C THR A 68 7.03 -5.13 -2.71
N THR A 69 7.48 -4.74 -3.90
CA THR A 69 6.83 -4.92 -5.20
C THR A 69 6.92 -6.39 -5.63
N ARG A 70 5.81 -6.95 -6.11
CA ARG A 70 5.72 -8.35 -6.55
C ARG A 70 4.85 -8.42 -7.80
N LEU A 71 5.37 -7.86 -8.89
CA LEU A 71 4.70 -7.92 -10.18
C LEU A 71 4.82 -9.32 -10.79
N PRO A 72 3.87 -9.73 -11.64
CA PRO A 72 4.04 -10.89 -12.51
C PRO A 72 5.37 -10.76 -13.27
N HIS A 73 6.11 -11.86 -13.41
CA HIS A 73 7.43 -11.96 -14.09
C HIS A 73 8.64 -11.37 -13.34
N GLY A 74 8.47 -10.78 -12.16
CA GLY A 74 9.60 -10.39 -11.30
C GLY A 74 10.22 -9.03 -11.61
N ASP A 75 9.62 -8.23 -12.50
CA ASP A 75 10.09 -6.89 -12.89
C ASP A 75 9.87 -5.78 -11.83
N GLY A 76 9.59 -6.19 -10.59
CA GLY A 76 9.34 -5.27 -9.49
C GLY A 76 10.59 -4.45 -9.14
N LYS A 77 10.39 -3.17 -8.83
CA LYS A 77 11.42 -2.30 -8.26
C LYS A 77 11.04 -2.05 -6.81
N ASP A 78 12.04 -2.11 -5.93
CA ASP A 78 11.95 -1.82 -4.49
C ASP A 78 12.86 -0.63 -4.15
#